data_AF-A0A9D4RQI1-F1
#
_entry.id   AF-A0A9D4RQI1-F1
#
_cell.length_a   1.000
_cell.length_b   1.000
_cell.length_c   1.000
_cell.angle_alpha   90.00
_cell.angle_beta   90.00
_cell.angle_gamma   90.00
#
_symmetry.space_group_name_H-M   'P 1'
#
loop_
_entity.id
_entity.type
_entity.pdbx_description
1 polymer ?
#
loop_
_entity_poly.entity_id
_entity_poly.type
_entity_poly.pdbx_seq_one_letter_code
_entity_poly.pdbx_strand_id
1 'polypeptide(L)'
;MKEHENVDRIKAAILSHGNPFAAEGDQLYNFITHAYVPQEYVPQILNIYDTGQKLYKDYVAERINGDVSLWAPVKKQNNKMYMSGNLKQTVKIRDQSVDLKETKDLYGRLMVLATLNRDIDQKNAIGNYEFTLTPRALFAPDGSILPCNDKSKLTHSLENLSKTNENPTDAQAAETTEQTDDIVDAVTPFQGPSTSRRIAVVDGMVLVQKMTTKPATIITVKDLGQHFNYRLMTLTAGSDEIILVLDTYKLDSLKQKTREKRRQGKDPVQYQMADDTSIKHIPMGRFLSHEKTKADRTVYLAEATLKYNENSPK
;
A
#
# COMPACT_ATOMS: atom_id res chain seq x y z
N MET A 1 -29.65 27.63 28.75
CA MET A 1 -30.34 26.43 29.27
C MET A 1 -29.51 25.15 29.10
N LYS A 2 -29.12 24.75 27.87
CA LYS A 2 -28.29 23.55 27.62
C LYS A 2 -26.92 23.52 28.31
N GLU A 3 -26.25 24.66 28.49
CA GLU A 3 -24.95 24.71 29.17
C GLU A 3 -25.04 24.42 30.67
N HIS A 4 -26.10 24.89 31.33
CA HIS A 4 -26.30 24.65 32.77
C HIS A 4 -26.62 23.17 33.02
N GLU A 5 -27.44 22.54 32.18
CA GLU A 5 -27.68 21.09 32.25
C GLU A 5 -26.40 20.25 32.05
N ASN A 6 -25.48 20.70 31.20
CA ASN A 6 -24.18 20.03 31.02
C ASN A 6 -23.28 20.18 32.25
N VAL A 7 -23.27 21.36 32.87
CA VAL A 7 -22.53 21.61 34.12
C VAL A 7 -23.11 20.74 35.25
N ASP A 8 -24.43 20.62 35.36
CA ASP A 8 -25.09 19.78 36.35
C ASP A 8 -24.79 18.29 36.15
N ARG A 9 -24.74 17.82 34.90
CA ARG A 9 -24.35 16.43 34.59
C ARG A 9 -22.89 16.14 34.94
N ILE A 10 -21.98 17.07 34.65
CA ILE A 10 -20.56 16.93 35.02
C ILE A 10 -20.44 16.93 36.54
N LYS A 11 -21.14 17.84 37.22
CA LYS A 11 -21.17 17.90 38.69
C LYS A 11 -21.71 16.60 39.29
N ALA A 12 -22.81 16.07 38.76
CA ALA A 12 -23.37 14.79 39.21
C ALA A 12 -22.41 13.61 38.99
N ALA A 13 -21.71 13.57 37.85
CA ALA A 13 -20.73 12.53 37.56
C ALA A 13 -19.52 12.61 38.51
N ILE A 14 -18.99 13.81 38.76
CA ILE A 14 -17.90 13.99 39.74
C ILE A 14 -18.37 13.58 41.13
N LEU A 15 -19.56 14.03 41.55
CA LEU A 15 -20.14 13.70 42.86
C LEU A 15 -20.47 12.21 43.02
N SER A 16 -20.75 11.48 41.93
CA SER A 16 -20.95 10.03 42.00
C SER A 16 -19.68 9.26 42.40
N HIS A 17 -18.51 9.86 42.23
CA HIS A 17 -17.22 9.33 42.71
C HIS A 17 -16.80 9.91 44.07
N GLY A 18 -17.66 10.73 44.71
CA GLY A 18 -17.40 11.41 45.98
C GLY A 18 -17.32 12.92 45.83
N ASN A 19 -17.16 13.65 46.94
CA ASN A 19 -16.85 15.08 46.87
C ASN A 19 -15.31 15.25 46.84
N PRO A 20 -14.71 15.74 45.73
CA PRO A 20 -13.26 15.91 45.63
C PRO A 20 -12.68 16.93 46.61
N PHE A 21 -13.53 17.79 47.19
CA PHE A 21 -13.14 18.79 48.19
C PHE A 21 -13.40 18.35 49.63
N ALA A 22 -14.01 17.18 49.84
CA ALA A 22 -14.20 16.60 51.17
C ALA A 22 -13.08 15.61 51.55
N ALA A 23 -12.09 15.42 50.67
CA ALA A 23 -10.94 14.57 50.94
C ALA A 23 -10.04 15.24 51.98
N GLU A 24 -9.82 14.57 53.10
CA GLU A 24 -8.91 14.99 54.15
C GLU A 24 -7.54 14.35 53.95
N GLY A 25 -6.46 15.14 54.05
CA GLY A 25 -5.08 14.66 54.05
C GLY A 25 -4.16 15.31 53.00
N ASP A 26 -2.85 15.11 53.17
CA ASP A 26 -1.79 15.75 52.36
C ASP A 26 -1.32 14.89 51.18
N GLN A 27 -1.95 13.74 50.93
CA GLN A 27 -1.51 12.79 49.91
C GLN A 27 -2.23 13.03 48.58
N LEU A 28 -1.47 13.20 47.51
CA LEU A 28 -2.01 13.34 46.17
C LEU A 28 -2.43 11.96 45.63
N TYR A 29 -3.68 11.85 45.18
CA TYR A 29 -4.21 10.61 44.60
C TYR A 29 -5.14 10.89 43.42
N ASN A 30 -5.36 9.89 42.57
CA ASN A 30 -6.34 9.98 41.48
C ASN A 30 -7.75 9.87 42.06
N PHE A 31 -8.56 10.91 41.86
CA PHE A 31 -9.90 11.00 42.43
C PHE A 31 -10.86 9.87 42.01
N ILE A 32 -10.72 9.31 40.80
CA ILE A 32 -11.61 8.26 40.29
C ILE A 32 -11.14 6.87 40.71
N THR A 33 -9.83 6.61 40.65
CA THR A 33 -9.28 5.27 40.93
C THR A 33 -8.80 5.10 42.38
N HIS A 34 -8.79 6.19 43.15
CA HIS A 34 -8.21 6.28 44.50
C HIS A 34 -6.75 5.82 44.60
N ALA A 35 -6.03 5.75 43.47
CA ALA A 35 -4.64 5.35 43.44
C ALA A 35 -3.73 6.52 43.87
N TYR A 36 -2.89 6.29 44.87
CA TYR A 36 -1.91 7.28 45.34
C TYR A 36 -0.82 7.53 44.31
N VAL A 37 -0.40 8.79 44.23
CA VAL A 37 0.75 9.20 43.42
C VAL A 37 2.05 8.83 44.15
N PRO A 38 3.03 8.22 43.48
CA PRO A 38 4.36 8.03 44.06
C PRO A 38 4.94 9.35 44.58
N GLN A 39 5.47 9.36 45.80
CA GLN A 39 5.93 10.60 46.46
C GLN A 39 7.00 11.34 45.64
N GLU A 40 7.81 10.64 44.86
CA GLU A 40 8.80 11.23 43.95
C GLU A 40 8.18 12.12 42.85
N TYR A 41 6.90 11.95 42.51
CA TYR A 41 6.23 12.69 41.45
C TYR A 41 5.47 13.91 41.98
N VAL A 42 5.12 13.90 43.27
CA VAL A 42 4.29 14.94 43.89
C VAL A 42 4.88 16.34 43.70
N PRO A 43 6.19 16.60 43.96
CA PRO A 43 6.75 17.92 43.74
C PRO A 43 6.73 18.36 42.26
N GLN A 44 6.85 17.42 41.31
CA GLN A 44 6.83 17.74 39.89
C GLN A 44 5.43 18.12 39.41
N ILE A 45 4.40 17.43 39.93
CA ILE A 45 3.00 17.68 39.55
C ILE A 45 2.54 19.02 40.14
N LEU A 46 2.84 19.28 41.42
CA LEU A 46 2.41 20.50 42.09
C LEU A 46 3.13 21.75 41.54
N ASN A 47 4.41 21.65 41.17
CA ASN A 47 5.21 22.78 40.66
C ASN A 47 5.28 22.82 39.13
N ILE A 48 4.33 22.21 38.43
CA ILE A 48 4.35 22.12 36.96
C ILE A 48 4.31 23.51 36.30
N TYR A 49 3.54 24.42 36.88
CA TYR A 49 3.37 25.78 36.37
C TYR A 49 4.68 26.56 36.51
N ASP A 50 5.29 26.55 37.70
CA ASP A 50 6.54 27.25 37.97
C ASP A 50 7.69 26.69 37.13
N THR A 51 7.72 25.37 36.96
CA THR A 51 8.67 24.70 36.06
C THR A 51 8.50 25.17 34.62
N GLY A 52 7.26 25.23 34.12
CA GLY A 52 6.95 25.73 32.78
C GLY A 52 7.35 27.19 32.59
N GLN A 53 7.06 28.04 33.58
CA GLN A 53 7.45 29.45 33.56
C GLN A 53 8.96 29.63 33.54
N LYS A 54 9.70 28.83 34.31
CA LYS A 54 11.16 28.84 34.29
C LYS A 54 11.70 28.43 32.92
N LEU A 55 11.24 27.32 32.36
CA LEU A 55 11.67 26.85 31.04
C LEU A 55 11.38 27.86 29.93
N TYR A 56 10.24 28.56 30.01
CA TYR A 56 9.92 29.64 29.09
C TYR A 56 10.92 30.80 29.20
N LYS A 57 11.21 31.26 30.42
CA LYS A 57 12.18 32.34 30.66
C LYS A 57 13.58 31.96 30.17
N ASP A 58 14.02 30.74 30.47
CA ASP A 58 15.31 30.21 30.04
C ASP A 58 15.38 30.18 28.50
N TYR A 59 14.32 29.70 27.83
CA TYR A 59 14.24 29.67 26.37
C TYR A 59 14.35 31.07 25.74
N VAL A 60 13.62 32.05 26.29
CA VAL A 60 13.66 33.44 25.81
C VAL A 60 15.06 34.03 26.01
N ALA A 61 15.66 33.84 27.18
CA ALA A 61 16.99 34.35 27.49
C ALA A 61 18.07 33.75 26.59
N GLU A 62 18.06 32.43 26.38
CA GLU A 62 19.11 31.72 25.64
C GLU A 62 19.00 31.86 24.12
N ARG A 63 17.78 31.90 23.56
CA ARG A 63 17.56 31.77 22.11
C ARG A 63 16.96 32.99 21.43
N ILE A 64 16.10 33.72 22.13
CA ILE A 64 15.52 34.96 21.57
C ILE A 64 16.49 36.11 21.79
N ASN A 65 17.04 36.19 23.01
CA ASN A 65 17.94 37.27 23.41
C ASN A 65 19.40 36.82 23.53
N GLY A 66 19.72 35.57 23.23
CA GLY A 66 21.05 34.99 23.35
C GLY A 66 21.57 34.41 22.04
N ASP A 67 22.73 33.74 22.10
CA ASP A 67 23.47 33.28 20.92
C ASP A 67 23.08 31.86 20.45
N VAL A 68 22.17 31.19 21.16
CA VAL A 68 21.74 29.84 20.79
C VAL A 68 20.73 29.92 19.65
N SER A 69 21.05 29.27 18.52
CA SER A 69 20.15 29.23 17.37
C SER A 69 18.75 28.74 17.74
N LEU A 70 17.73 29.41 17.22
CA LEU A 70 16.32 28.99 17.33
C LEU A 70 16.10 27.55 16.84
N TRP A 71 16.91 27.11 15.87
CA TRP A 71 16.84 25.77 15.27
C TRP A 71 17.60 24.70 16.04
N ALA A 72 18.34 25.07 17.09
CA ALA A 72 19.04 24.11 17.93
C ALA A 72 18.03 23.19 18.65
N PRO A 73 18.33 21.90 18.89
CA PRO A 73 17.41 21.01 19.59
C PRO A 73 17.03 21.53 20.98
N VAL A 74 15.73 21.52 21.33
CA VAL A 74 15.25 21.83 22.68
C VAL A 74 15.11 20.53 23.46
N LYS A 75 15.72 20.44 24.65
CA LYS A 75 15.55 19.28 25.52
C LYS A 75 14.12 19.25 26.05
N LYS A 76 13.36 18.22 25.70
CA LYS A 76 12.02 18.00 26.26
C LYS A 76 12.12 17.69 27.75
N GLN A 77 11.43 18.47 28.58
CA GLN A 77 11.35 18.18 30.01
C GLN A 77 10.45 16.96 30.23
N ASN A 78 11.03 15.89 30.77
CA ASN A 78 10.31 14.65 31.03
C ASN A 78 9.66 14.70 32.41
N ASN A 79 8.51 15.37 32.50
CA ASN A 79 7.72 15.43 33.73
C ASN A 79 7.08 14.06 34.00
N LYS A 80 7.39 13.48 35.16
CA LYS A 80 6.77 12.23 35.59
C LYS A 80 5.34 12.51 36.07
N MET A 81 4.34 12.10 35.27
CA MET A 81 2.91 12.26 35.55
C MET A 81 2.25 10.93 35.95
N TYR A 82 0.96 10.96 36.31
CA TYR A 82 0.15 9.78 36.66
C TYR A 82 0.36 8.56 35.72
N MET A 83 0.37 8.79 34.40
CA MET A 83 0.53 7.73 33.38
C MET A 83 1.95 7.16 33.28
N SER A 84 2.94 7.85 33.85
CA SER A 84 4.36 7.42 33.84
C SER A 84 4.73 6.50 35.00
N GLY A 85 3.88 6.43 36.05
CA GLY A 85 4.03 5.50 37.17
C GLY A 85 3.52 4.09 36.90
N ASN A 86 2.73 3.91 35.84
CA ASN A 86 2.29 2.59 35.42
C ASN A 86 3.51 1.82 34.88
N LEU A 87 3.87 0.71 35.54
CA LEU A 87 4.91 -0.22 35.11
C LEU A 87 4.65 -0.62 33.65
N LYS A 88 5.42 -0.04 32.72
CA LYS A 88 5.41 -0.45 31.32
C LYS A 88 6.15 -1.77 31.23
N GLN A 89 5.39 -2.87 31.21
CA GLN A 89 5.95 -4.18 30.90
C GLN A 89 6.48 -4.15 29.46
N THR A 90 7.80 -4.14 29.31
CA THR A 90 8.45 -3.96 28.02
C THR A 90 8.60 -5.32 27.36
N VAL A 91 7.70 -5.67 26.44
CA VAL A 91 7.89 -6.83 25.56
C VAL A 91 8.85 -6.40 24.44
N LYS A 92 10.05 -6.97 24.43
CA LYS A 92 11.03 -6.71 23.36
C LYS A 92 10.60 -7.40 22.07
N ILE A 93 10.32 -6.62 21.03
CA ILE A 93 10.29 -7.08 19.65
C ILE A 93 11.52 -6.47 18.97
N ARG A 94 12.42 -7.32 18.48
CA ARG A 94 13.69 -6.91 17.84
C ARG A 94 13.41 -6.23 16.51
N ASP A 95 14.13 -5.13 16.26
CA ASP A 95 14.20 -4.34 15.03
C ASP A 95 12.86 -3.89 14.44
N GLN A 96 12.43 -2.62 14.64
CA GLN A 96 11.69 -1.94 13.57
C GLN A 96 11.44 -0.42 13.71
N SER A 97 11.30 0.12 12.50
CA SER A 97 10.68 1.35 12.01
C SER A 97 9.36 1.77 12.69
N VAL A 98 9.06 3.07 12.60
CA VAL A 98 7.88 3.71 13.17
C VAL A 98 6.62 3.35 12.38
N ASP A 99 5.66 2.68 13.02
CA ASP A 99 4.32 2.40 12.48
C ASP A 99 3.41 3.64 12.59
N LEU A 100 2.71 3.97 11.51
CA LEU A 100 1.57 4.89 11.52
C LEU A 100 0.35 4.15 12.09
N LYS A 101 0.24 4.10 13.42
CA LYS A 101 -0.91 3.46 14.06
C LYS A 101 -2.16 4.31 13.94
N GLU A 102 -3.19 3.70 13.36
CA GLU A 102 -4.56 4.19 13.36
C GLU A 102 -5.01 4.49 14.81
N THR A 103 -5.43 5.72 15.09
CA THR A 103 -6.04 6.08 16.36
C THR A 103 -7.45 5.48 16.42
N LYS A 104 -7.56 4.21 16.83
CA LYS A 104 -8.83 3.52 17.16
C LYS A 104 -9.73 4.31 18.12
N ASP A 105 -9.13 5.26 18.82
CA ASP A 105 -9.76 6.17 19.76
C ASP A 105 -10.85 7.05 19.13
N LEU A 106 -10.71 7.51 17.88
CA LEU A 106 -11.71 8.40 17.27
C LEU A 106 -13.00 7.66 16.88
N TYR A 107 -12.86 6.48 16.24
CA TYR A 107 -14.00 5.62 15.91
C TYR A 107 -14.67 5.07 17.18
N GLY A 108 -13.87 4.68 18.18
CA GLY A 108 -14.39 4.27 19.49
C GLY A 108 -15.19 5.37 20.17
N ARG A 109 -14.68 6.62 20.16
CA ARG A 109 -15.42 7.80 20.68
C ARG A 109 -16.71 8.05 19.92
N LEU A 110 -16.71 7.91 18.58
CA LEU A 110 -17.92 8.08 17.78
C LEU A 110 -18.98 7.03 18.12
N MET A 111 -18.59 5.76 18.25
CA MET A 111 -19.50 4.68 18.66
C MET A 111 -20.09 4.96 20.03
N VAL A 112 -19.27 5.35 21.01
CA VAL A 112 -19.73 5.72 22.36
C VAL A 112 -20.71 6.90 22.30
N LEU A 113 -20.39 7.94 21.53
CA LEU A 113 -21.26 9.11 21.37
C LEU A 113 -22.59 8.77 20.69
N ALA A 114 -22.60 7.83 19.75
CA ALA A 114 -23.82 7.39 19.09
C ALA A 114 -24.67 6.46 19.96
N THR A 115 -24.06 5.67 20.86
CA THR A 115 -24.79 4.89 21.88
C THR A 115 -25.38 5.75 23.00
N LEU A 116 -24.87 6.98 23.20
CA LEU A 116 -25.34 7.91 24.22
C LEU A 116 -26.53 8.78 23.75
N ASN A 117 -27.41 8.24 22.89
CA ASN A 117 -28.63 8.89 22.39
C ASN A 117 -28.42 10.24 21.67
N ARG A 118 -27.30 10.39 20.95
CA ARG A 118 -27.18 11.47 19.96
C ARG A 118 -27.68 10.93 18.63
N ASP A 119 -28.60 11.65 17.99
CA ASP A 119 -29.12 11.34 16.65
C ASP A 119 -28.02 11.60 15.61
N ILE A 120 -27.00 10.74 15.64
CA ILE A 120 -25.83 10.79 14.78
C ILE A 120 -26.09 9.79 13.67
N ASP A 121 -26.23 10.29 12.45
CA ASP A 121 -26.28 9.48 11.25
C ASP A 121 -24.91 8.82 11.01
N GLN A 122 -24.73 7.66 11.64
CA GLN A 122 -23.50 6.87 11.57
C GLN A 122 -23.20 6.46 10.12
N LYS A 123 -24.23 6.21 9.32
CA LYS A 123 -24.07 5.75 7.93
C LYS A 123 -23.44 6.86 7.09
N ASN A 124 -23.92 8.09 7.24
CA ASN A 124 -23.34 9.25 6.58
C ASN A 124 -21.94 9.59 7.13
N ALA A 125 -21.75 9.56 8.46
CA ALA A 125 -20.46 9.87 9.08
C ALA A 125 -19.34 8.88 8.69
N ILE A 126 -19.64 7.57 8.63
CA ILE A 126 -18.69 6.53 8.23
C ILE A 126 -18.48 6.49 6.71
N GLY A 127 -19.54 6.77 5.93
CA GLY A 127 -19.46 6.76 4.48
C GLY A 127 -18.69 7.94 3.88
N ASN A 128 -18.80 9.13 4.49
CA ASN A 128 -18.25 10.37 3.92
C ASN A 128 -16.94 10.84 4.57
N TYR A 129 -16.62 10.40 5.78
CA TYR A 129 -15.40 10.80 6.47
C TYR A 129 -14.57 9.56 6.78
N GLU A 130 -13.40 9.45 6.14
CA GLU A 130 -12.47 8.36 6.40
C GLU A 130 -11.92 8.47 7.83
N PHE A 131 -12.35 7.56 8.71
CA PHE A 131 -11.78 7.40 10.07
C PHE A 131 -10.38 6.77 10.07
N THR A 132 -9.94 6.34 8.90
CA THR A 132 -8.64 5.74 8.61
C THR A 132 -7.69 6.80 8.07
N LEU A 133 -6.47 6.88 8.59
CA LEU A 133 -5.42 7.80 8.09
C LEU A 133 -4.97 7.49 6.66
N THR A 134 -5.37 6.33 6.15
CA THR A 134 -4.97 5.80 4.85
C THR A 134 -6.14 5.03 4.23
N PRO A 135 -6.36 5.10 2.92
CA PRO A 135 -7.39 4.33 2.25
C PRO A 135 -7.21 2.82 2.48
N ARG A 136 -8.17 2.16 3.14
CA ARG A 136 -8.12 0.72 3.46
C ARG A 136 -7.98 -0.19 2.25
N ALA A 137 -8.37 0.28 1.06
CA ALA A 137 -8.19 -0.43 -0.19
C ALA A 137 -6.70 -0.58 -0.57
N LEU A 138 -5.83 0.31 -0.08
CA LEU A 138 -4.42 0.38 -0.45
C LEU A 138 -3.48 0.14 0.74
N PHE A 139 -3.97 0.28 1.98
CA PHE A 139 -3.15 0.25 3.19
C PHE A 139 -3.77 -0.64 4.28
N ALA A 140 -2.91 -1.35 4.99
CA ALA A 140 -3.27 -2.15 6.14
C ALA A 140 -3.48 -1.25 7.38
N PRO A 141 -4.12 -1.75 8.45
CA PRO A 141 -4.40 -0.97 9.67
C PRO A 141 -3.18 -0.41 10.41
N ASP A 142 -1.99 -0.92 10.12
CA ASP A 142 -0.70 -0.44 10.64
C ASP A 142 -0.06 0.66 9.76
N GLY A 143 -0.76 1.09 8.71
CA GLY A 143 -0.28 2.08 7.74
C GLY A 143 0.69 1.50 6.70
N SER A 144 0.98 0.20 6.75
CA SER A 144 1.77 -0.45 5.70
C SER A 144 0.95 -0.52 4.41
N ILE A 145 1.57 -0.24 3.26
CA ILE A 145 0.91 -0.42 1.96
C ILE A 145 0.56 -1.89 1.83
N LEU A 146 -0.71 -2.21 1.58
CA LEU A 146 -1.13 -3.55 1.17
C LEU A 146 -0.43 -3.83 -0.17
N PRO A 147 0.58 -4.70 -0.19
CA PRO A 147 1.26 -4.98 -1.43
C PRO A 147 0.23 -5.66 -2.34
N CYS A 148 -0.06 -5.03 -3.48
CA CYS A 148 -0.78 -5.68 -4.56
C CYS A 148 0.13 -6.79 -5.10
N ASN A 149 0.08 -7.93 -4.43
CA ASN A 149 0.94 -9.08 -4.70
C ASN A 149 0.65 -9.66 -6.09
N ASP A 150 -0.53 -9.38 -6.64
CA ASP A 150 -1.05 -9.96 -7.86
C ASP A 150 -1.74 -8.88 -8.71
N LYS A 151 -0.95 -7.88 -9.17
CA LYS A 151 -1.45 -6.83 -10.08
C LYS A 151 -2.18 -7.41 -11.29
N SER A 152 -1.70 -8.54 -11.81
CA SER A 152 -2.32 -9.32 -12.89
C SER A 152 -3.75 -9.75 -12.57
N LYS A 153 -4.05 -10.19 -11.34
CA LYS A 153 -5.43 -10.54 -10.96
C LYS A 153 -6.33 -9.32 -10.90
N LEU A 154 -5.84 -8.20 -10.37
CA LEU A 154 -6.60 -6.96 -10.35
C LEU A 154 -6.91 -6.48 -11.78
N THR A 155 -5.92 -6.48 -12.66
CA THR A 155 -6.12 -6.12 -14.07
C THR A 155 -7.10 -7.06 -14.76
N HIS A 156 -6.98 -8.38 -14.57
CA HIS A 156 -7.95 -9.34 -15.13
C HIS A 156 -9.36 -9.14 -14.58
N SER A 157 -9.52 -8.84 -13.28
CA SER A 157 -10.84 -8.52 -12.73
C SER A 157 -11.43 -7.25 -13.35
N LEU A 158 -10.60 -6.23 -13.60
CA LEU A 158 -11.04 -4.99 -14.26
C LEU A 158 -11.41 -5.22 -15.74
N GLU A 159 -10.61 -6.01 -16.46
CA GLU A 159 -10.90 -6.41 -17.86
C GLU A 159 -12.19 -7.24 -17.95
N ASN A 160 -12.45 -8.12 -16.98
CA ASN A 160 -13.70 -8.88 -16.94
C ASN A 160 -14.91 -7.97 -16.65
N LEU A 161 -14.75 -6.98 -15.77
CA LEU A 161 -15.79 -6.00 -15.49
C LEU A 161 -16.09 -5.10 -16.69
N SER A 162 -15.09 -4.69 -17.47
CA SER A 162 -15.32 -3.92 -18.71
C SER A 162 -16.07 -4.75 -19.75
N LYS A 163 -15.82 -6.07 -19.83
CA LYS A 163 -16.57 -6.98 -20.69
C LYS A 163 -18.02 -7.22 -20.23
N THR A 164 -18.30 -7.04 -18.95
CA THR A 164 -19.64 -7.27 -18.37
C THR A 164 -20.58 -6.07 -18.61
N ASN A 165 -20.04 -4.87 -18.87
CA ASN A 165 -20.83 -3.66 -19.08
C ASN A 165 -21.38 -3.48 -20.50
N GLU A 166 -21.15 -4.43 -21.42
CA GLU A 166 -21.60 -4.30 -22.82
C GLU A 166 -22.93 -4.98 -23.15
N ASN A 167 -23.67 -5.61 -22.22
CA ASN A 167 -25.01 -6.12 -22.55
C ASN A 167 -25.98 -6.16 -21.36
N PRO A 168 -27.09 -5.41 -21.42
CA PRO A 168 -28.31 -5.79 -20.72
C PRO A 168 -29.40 -6.09 -21.75
N THR A 169 -29.51 -7.33 -22.24
CA THR A 169 -30.82 -7.91 -22.56
C THR A 169 -30.80 -9.44 -22.58
N ASP A 170 -31.74 -9.99 -21.81
CA ASP A 170 -32.42 -11.29 -21.89
C ASP A 170 -31.69 -12.60 -21.54
N ALA A 171 -32.22 -13.17 -20.46
CA ALA A 171 -32.12 -14.56 -20.08
C ALA A 171 -32.85 -15.47 -21.07
N GLN A 172 -32.24 -16.62 -21.42
CA GLN A 172 -32.84 -17.96 -21.23
C GLN A 172 -31.88 -19.08 -21.70
N ALA A 173 -31.69 -20.04 -20.79
CA ALA A 173 -31.51 -21.49 -20.91
C ALA A 173 -30.81 -22.16 -22.12
N ALA A 174 -29.86 -23.03 -21.74
CA ALA A 174 -29.64 -24.41 -22.18
C ALA A 174 -28.63 -24.72 -23.31
N GLU A 175 -27.56 -25.40 -22.87
CA GLU A 175 -27.02 -26.67 -23.40
C GLU A 175 -26.14 -26.72 -24.69
N THR A 176 -24.85 -26.95 -24.39
CA THR A 176 -23.92 -27.95 -24.98
C THR A 176 -23.01 -27.57 -26.16
N THR A 177 -21.72 -27.72 -25.84
CA THR A 177 -20.59 -28.27 -26.65
C THR A 177 -19.78 -27.37 -27.57
N GLU A 178 -18.48 -27.61 -27.43
CA GLU A 178 -17.34 -27.41 -28.33
C GLU A 178 -16.51 -26.13 -28.17
N GLN A 179 -15.29 -26.40 -27.70
CA GLN A 179 -14.16 -25.50 -27.57
C GLN A 179 -13.65 -25.08 -28.95
N THR A 180 -13.79 -23.79 -29.25
CA THR A 180 -12.93 -23.04 -30.16
C THR A 180 -12.83 -21.60 -29.66
N ASP A 181 -11.92 -21.34 -28.71
CA ASP A 181 -11.60 -19.97 -28.29
C ASP A 181 -10.63 -19.32 -29.32
N ASP A 182 -11.13 -19.08 -30.53
CA ASP A 182 -10.67 -17.99 -31.38
C ASP A 182 -11.53 -16.76 -31.04
N ILE A 183 -11.21 -16.08 -29.93
CA ILE A 183 -11.75 -14.76 -29.66
C ILE A 183 -10.95 -13.76 -30.49
N VAL A 184 -11.50 -13.47 -31.66
CA VAL A 184 -11.26 -12.25 -32.43
C VAL A 184 -11.64 -11.06 -31.54
N ASP A 185 -10.64 -10.37 -30.97
CA ASP A 185 -10.86 -9.04 -30.41
C ASP A 185 -11.26 -8.13 -31.57
N ALA A 186 -12.56 -7.83 -31.65
CA ALA A 186 -13.14 -6.94 -32.62
C ALA A 186 -12.55 -5.54 -32.44
N VAL A 187 -11.56 -5.21 -33.25
CA VAL A 187 -11.22 -3.83 -33.57
C VAL A 187 -12.44 -3.25 -34.29
N THR A 188 -13.20 -2.41 -33.61
CA THR A 188 -14.22 -1.58 -34.25
C THR A 188 -13.50 -0.72 -35.31
N PRO A 189 -13.83 -0.84 -36.61
CA PRO A 189 -13.17 -0.06 -37.63
C PRO A 189 -13.67 1.39 -37.53
N PHE A 190 -12.79 2.27 -37.07
CA PHE A 190 -13.02 3.71 -37.17
C PHE A 190 -13.09 4.10 -38.66
N GLN A 191 -14.31 4.22 -39.19
CA GLN A 191 -14.57 4.76 -40.53
C GLN A 191 -14.59 6.28 -40.45
N GLY A 192 -13.42 6.88 -40.39
CA GLY A 192 -13.19 8.30 -40.68
C GLY A 192 -12.05 8.42 -41.69
N PRO A 193 -12.13 9.33 -42.69
CA PRO A 193 -11.06 9.51 -43.65
C PRO A 193 -9.92 10.25 -42.95
N SER A 194 -8.94 9.50 -42.44
CA SER A 194 -7.72 10.04 -41.88
C SER A 194 -6.59 9.09 -42.21
N THR A 195 -5.66 9.56 -43.03
CA THR A 195 -4.32 8.99 -43.26
C THR A 195 -3.45 9.13 -42.00
N SER A 196 -4.01 8.82 -40.81
CA SER A 196 -3.27 8.86 -39.56
C SER A 196 -2.46 7.59 -39.40
N ARG A 197 -1.14 7.74 -39.39
CA ARG A 197 -0.17 6.72 -38.99
C ARG A 197 -0.63 6.03 -37.70
N ARG A 198 -0.83 4.72 -37.73
CA ARG A 198 -1.22 3.90 -36.58
C ARG A 198 0.03 3.43 -35.85
N ILE A 199 0.22 3.89 -34.61
CA ILE A 199 1.34 3.53 -33.76
C ILE A 199 0.85 2.60 -32.65
N ALA A 200 1.44 1.41 -32.53
CA ALA A 200 1.18 0.48 -31.44
C ALA A 200 2.28 0.59 -30.38
N VAL A 201 1.89 0.82 -29.12
CA VAL A 201 2.82 0.77 -27.98
C VAL A 201 2.56 -0.51 -27.20
N VAL A 202 3.56 -1.38 -27.12
CA VAL A 202 3.42 -2.73 -26.55
C VAL A 202 4.32 -2.88 -25.33
N ASP A 203 3.74 -3.26 -24.19
CA ASP A 203 4.50 -3.73 -23.03
C ASP A 203 4.97 -5.17 -23.29
N GLY A 204 6.28 -5.32 -23.51
CA GLY A 204 6.89 -6.61 -23.80
C GLY A 204 6.83 -7.60 -22.64
N MET A 205 6.79 -7.12 -21.38
CA MET A 205 6.69 -8.01 -20.23
C MET A 205 5.28 -8.61 -20.09
N VAL A 206 4.25 -7.84 -20.45
CA VAL A 206 2.87 -8.36 -20.56
C VAL A 206 2.79 -9.42 -21.65
N LEU A 207 3.40 -9.19 -22.82
CA LEU A 207 3.41 -10.17 -23.91
C LEU A 207 4.11 -11.48 -23.49
N VAL A 208 5.25 -11.40 -22.80
CA VAL A 208 5.95 -12.57 -22.24
C VAL A 208 5.08 -13.32 -21.22
N GLN A 209 4.32 -12.61 -20.38
CA GLN A 209 3.40 -13.23 -19.42
C GLN A 209 2.19 -13.87 -20.09
N LYS A 210 1.71 -13.36 -21.22
CA LYS A 210 0.67 -14.03 -22.01
C LYS A 210 1.15 -15.37 -22.60
N MET A 211 2.47 -15.61 -22.66
CA MET A 211 3.08 -16.85 -23.14
C MET A 211 3.36 -17.87 -22.01
N THR A 212 2.74 -17.74 -20.82
CA THR A 212 3.04 -18.62 -19.67
C THR A 212 2.72 -20.09 -19.96
N THR A 213 1.71 -20.37 -20.78
CA THR A 213 1.41 -21.69 -21.36
C THR A 213 2.23 -21.89 -22.63
N LYS A 214 3.45 -22.39 -22.47
CA LYS A 214 4.39 -22.60 -23.56
C LYS A 214 3.93 -23.76 -24.47
N PRO A 215 3.71 -23.55 -25.78
CA PRO A 215 3.49 -24.63 -26.73
C PRO A 215 4.63 -25.65 -26.71
N ALA A 216 4.34 -26.91 -27.03
CA ALA A 216 5.34 -27.99 -27.08
C ALA A 216 6.47 -27.73 -28.09
N THR A 217 6.21 -26.86 -29.08
CA THR A 217 7.15 -26.46 -30.14
C THR A 217 8.25 -25.52 -29.67
N ILE A 218 8.10 -24.84 -28.53
CA ILE A 218 9.13 -23.95 -28.01
C ILE A 218 10.09 -24.77 -27.16
N ILE A 219 11.25 -25.14 -27.70
CA ILE A 219 12.21 -26.02 -27.03
C ILE A 219 13.41 -25.22 -26.53
N THR A 220 13.78 -24.17 -27.24
CA THR A 220 14.96 -23.33 -27.01
C THR A 220 14.61 -21.85 -26.80
N VAL A 221 15.58 -21.05 -26.37
CA VAL A 221 15.43 -19.59 -26.28
C VAL A 221 15.23 -18.96 -27.67
N LYS A 222 15.82 -19.52 -28.72
CA LYS A 222 15.56 -19.10 -30.10
C LYS A 222 14.09 -19.29 -30.48
N ASP A 223 13.51 -20.45 -30.19
CA ASP A 223 12.09 -20.71 -30.46
C ASP A 223 11.19 -19.76 -29.68
N LEU A 224 11.60 -19.39 -28.46
CA LEU A 224 10.89 -18.41 -27.65
C LEU A 224 10.91 -17.03 -28.30
N GLY A 225 12.06 -16.58 -28.80
CA GLY A 225 12.20 -15.32 -29.53
C GLY A 225 11.35 -15.29 -30.81
N GLN A 226 11.36 -16.38 -31.57
CA GLN A 226 10.52 -16.52 -32.77
C GLN A 226 9.03 -16.46 -32.43
N HIS A 227 8.59 -17.18 -31.40
CA HIS A 227 7.19 -17.16 -30.98
C HIS A 227 6.77 -15.79 -30.43
N PHE A 228 7.65 -15.11 -29.68
CA PHE A 228 7.43 -13.75 -29.21
C PHE A 228 7.22 -12.78 -30.37
N ASN A 229 8.09 -12.82 -31.39
CA ASN A 229 7.96 -11.97 -32.57
C ASN A 229 6.70 -12.27 -33.37
N TYR A 230 6.36 -13.55 -33.57
CA TYR A 230 5.10 -13.94 -34.21
C TYR A 230 3.90 -13.31 -33.49
N ARG A 231 3.82 -13.47 -32.16
CA ARG A 231 2.72 -12.89 -31.36
C ARG A 231 2.71 -11.36 -31.39
N LEU A 232 3.87 -10.72 -31.36
CA LEU A 232 4.00 -9.27 -31.47
C LEU A 232 3.43 -8.77 -32.80
N MET A 233 3.87 -9.35 -33.92
CA MET A 233 3.43 -8.95 -35.26
C MET A 233 1.94 -9.21 -35.50
N THR A 234 1.41 -10.33 -35.00
CA THR A 234 -0.03 -10.59 -35.06
C THR A 234 -0.82 -9.57 -34.23
N LEU A 235 -0.36 -9.24 -33.02
CA LEU A 235 -1.04 -8.29 -32.13
C LEU A 235 -1.06 -6.87 -32.72
N THR A 236 0.00 -6.48 -33.42
CA THR A 236 0.14 -5.14 -33.99
C THR A 236 -0.16 -5.10 -35.49
N ALA A 237 -0.87 -6.11 -36.02
CA ALA A 237 -1.21 -6.18 -37.43
C ALA A 237 -1.98 -4.92 -37.87
N GLY A 238 -1.49 -4.26 -38.92
CA GLY A 238 -2.05 -3.01 -39.42
C GLY A 238 -1.50 -1.74 -38.77
N SER A 239 -0.62 -1.83 -37.77
CA SER A 239 0.11 -0.67 -37.27
C SER A 239 1.28 -0.34 -38.21
N ASP A 240 1.49 0.95 -38.48
CA ASP A 240 2.60 1.45 -39.29
C ASP A 240 3.92 1.51 -38.49
N GLU A 241 3.81 1.60 -37.16
CA GLU A 241 4.94 1.67 -36.25
C GLU A 241 4.64 0.92 -34.95
N ILE A 242 5.66 0.22 -34.43
CA ILE A 242 5.59 -0.55 -33.19
C ILE A 242 6.65 -0.02 -32.22
N ILE A 243 6.21 0.48 -31.09
CA ILE A 243 7.06 0.87 -29.96
C ILE A 243 6.99 -0.25 -28.93
N LEU A 244 8.00 -1.12 -28.93
CA LEU A 244 8.14 -2.18 -27.94
C LEU A 244 8.86 -1.65 -26.69
N VAL A 245 8.17 -1.69 -25.55
CA VAL A 245 8.70 -1.24 -24.26
C VAL A 245 9.08 -2.45 -23.42
N LEU A 246 10.33 -2.49 -22.95
CA LEU A 246 10.84 -3.56 -22.10
C LEU A 246 11.33 -2.98 -20.76
N ASP A 247 11.13 -3.75 -19.69
CA ASP A 247 11.54 -3.38 -18.33
C ASP A 247 13.07 -3.22 -18.21
N THR A 248 13.50 -2.21 -17.45
CA THR A 248 14.89 -2.10 -16.97
C THR A 248 15.02 -2.71 -15.58
N TYR A 249 16.00 -3.60 -15.41
CA TYR A 249 16.27 -4.28 -14.15
C TYR A 249 17.51 -3.67 -13.48
N LYS A 250 17.31 -2.86 -12.44
CA LYS A 250 18.40 -2.24 -11.64
C LYS A 250 18.57 -2.95 -10.31
N LEU A 251 19.83 -3.23 -9.94
CA LEU A 251 20.24 -3.97 -8.72
C LEU A 251 20.02 -3.21 -7.40
N ASP A 252 19.73 -1.91 -7.48
CA ASP A 252 19.50 -1.03 -6.34
C ASP A 252 18.04 -0.57 -6.26
N SER A 253 17.15 -1.15 -7.08
CA SER A 253 15.75 -0.74 -7.13
C SER A 253 14.96 -1.21 -5.91
N LEU A 254 14.06 -0.36 -5.41
CA LEU A 254 13.04 -0.72 -4.42
C LEU A 254 12.24 -1.97 -4.81
N LYS A 255 12.03 -2.18 -6.13
CA LYS A 255 11.31 -3.35 -6.66
C LYS A 255 12.05 -4.67 -6.41
N GLN A 256 13.38 -4.67 -6.26
CA GLN A 256 14.16 -5.88 -6.00
C GLN A 256 13.82 -6.47 -4.62
N LYS A 257 13.81 -5.64 -3.58
CA LYS A 257 13.44 -6.05 -2.21
C LYS A 257 12.03 -6.65 -2.14
N THR A 258 11.10 -6.20 -2.99
CA THR A 258 9.75 -6.77 -3.08
C THR A 258 9.71 -8.08 -3.86
N ARG A 259 10.59 -8.27 -4.85
CA ARG A 259 10.67 -9.52 -5.64
C ARG A 259 11.23 -10.68 -4.83
N GLU A 260 12.18 -10.43 -3.93
CA GLU A 260 12.69 -11.44 -2.99
C GLU A 260 11.57 -11.98 -2.10
N LYS A 261 10.71 -11.10 -1.55
CA LYS A 261 9.54 -11.52 -0.76
C LYS A 261 8.54 -12.37 -1.56
N ARG A 262 8.32 -12.05 -2.84
CA ARG A 262 7.42 -12.84 -3.73
C ARG A 262 7.95 -14.25 -4.03
N ARG A 263 9.25 -14.51 -3.88
CA ARG A 263 9.87 -15.82 -4.16
C ARG A 263 9.67 -16.85 -3.05
N GLN A 264 9.10 -16.48 -1.91
CA GLN A 264 8.82 -17.38 -0.77
C GLN A 264 10.03 -18.26 -0.39
N GLY A 265 11.26 -17.72 -0.49
CA GLY A 265 12.48 -18.45 -0.13
C GLY A 265 12.95 -19.52 -1.13
N LYS A 266 12.38 -19.63 -2.33
CA LYS A 266 12.94 -20.48 -3.40
C LYS A 266 14.09 -19.77 -4.10
N ASP A 267 15.27 -20.39 -4.11
CA ASP A 267 16.43 -19.85 -4.80
C ASP A 267 16.19 -19.81 -6.32
N PRO A 268 16.26 -18.61 -6.93
CA PRO A 268 16.08 -18.48 -8.37
C PRO A 268 17.29 -19.05 -9.11
N VAL A 269 17.05 -19.81 -10.17
CA VAL A 269 18.11 -20.33 -11.04
C VAL A 269 18.40 -19.32 -12.14
N GLN A 270 19.67 -18.90 -12.26
CA GLN A 270 20.11 -18.11 -13.39
C GLN A 270 20.27 -18.98 -14.63
N TYR A 271 19.61 -18.61 -15.71
CA TYR A 271 19.80 -19.17 -17.04
C TYR A 271 20.58 -18.18 -17.93
N GLN A 272 21.42 -18.73 -18.81
CA GLN A 272 22.06 -17.99 -19.88
C GLN A 272 21.07 -17.77 -21.03
N MET A 273 21.07 -16.58 -21.64
CA MET A 273 20.23 -16.27 -22.80
C MET A 273 21.04 -16.47 -24.09
N ALA A 274 21.13 -17.72 -24.55
CA ALA A 274 21.74 -18.07 -25.83
C ALA A 274 20.75 -18.88 -26.66
N ASP A 275 20.80 -18.75 -27.99
CA ASP A 275 19.86 -19.38 -28.94
C ASP A 275 19.66 -20.88 -28.67
N ASP A 276 20.72 -21.59 -28.33
CA ASP A 276 20.79 -23.04 -28.08
C ASP A 276 20.38 -23.45 -26.66
N THR A 277 20.10 -22.49 -25.77
CA THR A 277 19.71 -22.78 -24.39
C THR A 277 18.36 -23.50 -24.37
N SER A 278 18.35 -24.73 -23.85
CA SER A 278 17.14 -25.54 -23.74
C SER A 278 16.22 -25.08 -22.61
N ILE A 279 14.95 -24.85 -22.95
CA ILE A 279 13.87 -24.49 -22.02
C ILE A 279 12.69 -25.47 -22.12
N LYS A 280 12.88 -26.65 -22.72
CA LYS A 280 11.82 -27.63 -22.99
C LYS A 280 11.01 -27.99 -21.74
N HIS A 281 11.71 -28.34 -20.67
CA HIS A 281 11.14 -28.83 -19.41
C HIS A 281 11.16 -27.79 -18.29
N ILE A 282 11.38 -26.52 -18.63
CA ILE A 282 11.48 -25.44 -17.65
C ILE A 282 10.15 -24.68 -17.65
N PRO A 283 9.40 -24.69 -16.52
CA PRO A 283 8.20 -23.87 -16.40
C PRO A 283 8.54 -22.40 -16.60
N MET A 284 7.70 -21.66 -17.33
CA MET A 284 7.95 -20.25 -17.63
C MET A 284 8.13 -19.44 -16.34
N GLY A 285 7.31 -19.67 -15.30
CA GLY A 285 7.48 -19.01 -13.99
C GLY A 285 8.86 -19.24 -13.34
N ARG A 286 9.49 -20.41 -13.55
CA ARG A 286 10.85 -20.71 -13.07
C ARG A 286 11.91 -20.05 -13.94
N PHE A 287 11.75 -20.07 -15.26
CA PHE A 287 12.63 -19.36 -16.19
C PHE A 287 12.62 -17.83 -15.94
N LEU A 288 11.45 -17.31 -15.57
CA LEU A 288 11.21 -15.92 -15.18
C LEU A 288 11.53 -15.65 -13.70
N SER A 289 12.27 -16.51 -12.99
CA SER A 289 12.49 -16.32 -11.55
C SER A 289 13.69 -15.44 -11.23
N HIS A 290 14.82 -15.59 -11.91
CA HIS A 290 16.09 -14.91 -11.61
C HIS A 290 16.20 -13.51 -12.24
N GLU A 291 16.78 -12.54 -11.53
CA GLU A 291 16.81 -11.14 -11.98
C GLU A 291 17.74 -10.92 -13.17
N LYS A 292 18.96 -11.46 -13.12
CA LYS A 292 19.91 -11.37 -14.23
C LYS A 292 19.35 -11.99 -15.50
N THR A 293 18.68 -13.14 -15.38
CA THR A 293 18.01 -13.81 -16.50
C THR A 293 16.87 -12.97 -17.08
N LYS A 294 16.16 -12.18 -16.26
CA LYS A 294 15.17 -11.24 -16.78
C LYS A 294 15.80 -10.09 -17.56
N ALA A 295 16.88 -9.52 -17.03
CA ALA A 295 17.61 -8.44 -17.68
C ALA A 295 18.19 -8.90 -19.02
N ASP A 296 18.91 -10.03 -19.00
CA ASP A 296 19.51 -10.61 -20.21
C ASP A 296 18.43 -10.97 -21.24
N ARG A 297 17.26 -11.46 -20.80
CA ARG A 297 16.14 -11.75 -21.70
C ARG A 297 15.57 -10.51 -22.36
N THR A 298 15.43 -9.41 -21.63
CA THR A 298 14.93 -8.15 -22.23
C THR A 298 15.88 -7.67 -23.33
N VAL A 299 17.18 -7.77 -23.13
CA VAL A 299 18.17 -7.43 -24.18
C VAL A 299 18.05 -8.40 -25.35
N TYR A 300 18.03 -9.71 -25.08
CA TYR A 300 17.91 -10.74 -26.11
C TYR A 300 16.66 -10.56 -26.99
N LEU A 301 15.49 -10.34 -26.38
CA LEU A 301 14.23 -10.16 -27.13
C LEU A 301 14.26 -8.88 -27.96
N ALA A 302 14.81 -7.78 -27.45
CA ALA A 302 14.96 -6.56 -28.22
C ALA A 302 15.81 -6.78 -29.49
N GLU A 303 16.98 -7.42 -29.33
CA GLU A 303 17.85 -7.76 -30.47
C GLU A 303 17.19 -8.74 -31.44
N ALA A 304 16.50 -9.75 -30.93
CA ALA A 304 15.80 -10.73 -31.75
C ALA A 304 14.65 -10.10 -32.54
N THR A 305 13.91 -9.15 -31.97
CA THR A 305 12.85 -8.41 -32.67
C THR A 305 13.42 -7.51 -33.77
N LEU A 306 14.53 -6.81 -33.50
CA LEU A 306 15.21 -6.00 -34.52
C LEU A 306 15.67 -6.86 -35.71
N LYS A 307 16.37 -7.97 -35.44
CA LYS A 307 16.81 -8.92 -36.47
C LYS A 307 15.64 -9.56 -37.23
N TYR A 308 14.53 -9.82 -36.57
CA TYR A 308 13.34 -10.37 -37.22
C TYR A 308 12.74 -9.39 -38.23
N ASN A 309 12.69 -8.09 -37.88
CA ASN A 309 12.18 -7.05 -38.77
C ASN A 309 13.14 -6.73 -39.92
N GLU A 310 14.46 -6.85 -39.72
CA GLU A 310 15.45 -6.72 -40.81
C GLU A 310 15.32 -7.82 -41.87
N ASN A 311 14.98 -9.03 -41.44
CA ASN A 311 14.86 -10.20 -42.32
C ASN A 311 13.45 -10.45 -42.87
N SER A 312 12.46 -9.66 -42.44
CA SER A 312 11.09 -9.75 -42.95
C SER A 312 10.97 -8.93 -44.24
N PRO A 313 10.46 -9.51 -45.35
CA PRO A 313 10.19 -8.73 -46.55
C PRO A 313 9.15 -7.65 -46.22
N LYS A 314 9.45 -6.39 -46.60
CA LYS A 314 8.52 -5.26 -46.51
C LYS A 314 7.33 -5.43 -47.44
#